data_AF-A0A2H3JZ60-F1
#
_entry.id   AF-A0A2H3JZ60-F1
#
_cell.length_a   1.000
_cell.length_b   1.000
_cell.length_c   1.000
_cell.angle_alpha   90.00
_cell.angle_beta   90.00
_cell.angle_gamma   90.00
#
_symmetry.space_group_name_H-M   'P 1'
#
loop_
_entity.id
_entity.type
_entity.pdbx_description
1 polymer ?
#
loop_
_entity_poly.entity_id
_entity_poly.type
_entity_poly.pdbx_seq_one_letter_code
_entity_poly.pdbx_strand_id
1 'polypeptide(L)'
;MGSAGKSPTDDELKQILVALRAENPTLGVPKLHALLATRQPDWTVSEKRTRKILQSAGLVLTPSSAQTVGAGQDGAERREIHPSSHVIEGLDVAKWTKKVEVKYFNKRKGKGLVATEKISEGETIWKEDPFILAPEWNLYDLQIASRACMHCSTPLKDSVLVVTCPASSSKTPCPARFCSRLCLSRSSRTHPLLCAAQNPASAPLLAFARRAEWMALHALAQCTARVLMTCQQDEAAWQDDWEFVRALAQLGMEERAKGAWMKGREPDRETWKKAFRLYVQAFREPLGAAEQQKLARLLRKPLKQEIIDHFFNYDAFLLGLGRMSLNLEAHGGLYVLHSHVNHSCAPNVSARHLDQRNALSRINMIARREVEPGEEIFITYVNPELPVHQRRLEIQEWGFDCNCTRCVEELKAASHTEHTESGMEDLERELKAGLGVM
;
A
#
# COMPACT_ATOMS: atom_id res chain seq x y z
N MET A 1 44.82 -22.02 38.86
CA MET A 1 45.01 -20.89 37.92
C MET A 1 44.17 -21.17 36.70
N GLY A 2 42.96 -20.59 36.62
CA GLY A 2 42.11 -20.74 35.44
C GLY A 2 42.58 -19.80 34.35
N SER A 3 43.01 -20.35 33.20
CA SER A 3 43.34 -19.58 32.00
C SER A 3 42.12 -18.75 31.59
N ALA A 4 42.22 -17.42 31.66
CA ALA A 4 41.20 -16.53 31.14
C ALA A 4 41.24 -16.61 29.61
N GLY A 5 40.20 -17.16 28.99
CA GLY A 5 40.14 -17.31 27.53
C GLY A 5 40.32 -15.97 26.82
N LYS A 6 41.13 -15.97 25.76
CA LYS A 6 41.44 -14.78 24.95
C LYS A 6 40.17 -14.34 24.22
N SER A 7 39.77 -13.08 24.34
CA SER A 7 38.69 -12.55 23.49
C SER A 7 39.29 -12.04 22.18
N PRO A 8 38.93 -12.60 21.01
CA PRO A 8 39.47 -12.16 19.72
C PRO A 8 38.92 -10.79 19.34
N THR A 9 39.61 -10.11 18.41
CA THR A 9 39.08 -8.93 17.72
C THR A 9 37.92 -9.31 16.79
N ASP A 10 37.09 -8.34 16.40
CA ASP A 10 35.96 -8.59 15.51
C ASP A 10 36.42 -9.04 14.10
N ASP A 11 37.59 -8.58 13.64
CA ASP A 11 38.16 -8.98 12.33
C ASP A 11 38.71 -10.42 12.35
N GLU A 12 39.43 -10.81 13.41
CA GLU A 12 39.89 -12.19 13.62
C GLU A 12 38.69 -13.16 13.71
N LEU A 13 37.65 -12.76 14.46
CA LEU A 13 36.42 -13.54 14.60
C LEU A 13 35.67 -13.64 13.27
N LYS A 14 35.62 -12.57 12.47
CA LYS A 14 34.96 -12.55 11.16
C LYS A 14 35.65 -13.48 10.18
N GLN A 15 36.98 -13.48 10.11
CA GLN A 15 37.74 -14.37 9.21
C GLN A 15 37.43 -15.84 9.48
N ILE A 16 37.43 -16.26 10.75
CA ILE A 16 37.14 -17.65 11.13
C ILE A 16 35.67 -18.00 10.86
N LEU A 17 34.73 -17.10 11.14
CA LEU A 17 33.30 -17.34 10.90
C LEU A 17 32.94 -17.40 9.41
N VAL A 18 33.65 -16.63 8.56
CA VAL A 18 33.53 -16.72 7.09
C VAL A 18 34.00 -18.09 6.61
N ALA A 19 35.17 -18.55 7.06
CA ALA A 19 35.69 -19.87 6.72
C ALA A 19 34.77 -20.99 7.19
N LEU A 20 34.30 -20.94 8.45
CA LEU A 20 33.36 -21.92 8.99
C LEU A 20 32.02 -21.94 8.24
N ARG A 21 31.53 -20.79 7.79
CA ARG A 21 30.32 -20.70 6.94
C ARG A 21 30.55 -21.31 5.56
N ALA A 22 31.72 -21.09 4.96
CA ALA A 22 32.08 -21.67 3.65
C ALA A 22 32.19 -23.21 3.74
N GLU A 23 32.79 -23.72 4.80
CA GLU A 23 32.88 -25.17 5.07
C GLU A 23 31.51 -25.77 5.46
N ASN A 24 30.61 -24.98 6.06
CA ASN A 24 29.32 -25.45 6.59
C ASN A 24 28.16 -24.54 6.14
N PRO A 25 27.80 -24.55 4.84
CA PRO A 25 26.90 -23.57 4.25
C PRO A 25 25.48 -23.62 4.81
N THR A 26 25.04 -24.73 5.41
CA THR A 26 23.65 -24.94 5.87
C THR A 26 23.46 -24.84 7.39
N LEU A 27 24.54 -24.68 8.18
CA LEU A 27 24.42 -24.69 9.64
C LEU A 27 23.88 -23.37 10.22
N GLY A 28 22.87 -23.47 11.08
CA GLY A 28 22.37 -22.31 11.83
C GLY A 28 23.43 -21.70 12.76
N VAL A 29 23.22 -20.43 13.14
CA VAL A 29 24.13 -19.67 14.02
C VAL A 29 24.51 -20.42 15.31
N PRO A 30 23.61 -21.13 16.03
CA PRO A 30 23.98 -21.87 17.23
C PRO A 30 24.98 -23.03 16.96
N LYS A 31 24.81 -23.74 15.84
CA LYS A 31 25.70 -24.86 15.47
C LYS A 31 27.07 -24.36 14.99
N LEU A 32 27.10 -23.26 14.24
CA LEU A 32 28.37 -22.61 13.88
C LEU A 32 29.09 -22.03 15.09
N HIS A 33 28.36 -21.52 16.07
CA HIS A 33 28.94 -21.05 17.33
C HIS A 33 29.58 -22.20 18.12
N ALA A 34 28.94 -23.38 18.17
CA ALA A 34 29.53 -24.57 18.77
C ALA A 34 30.82 -25.02 18.04
N LEU A 35 30.83 -25.02 16.70
CA LEU A 35 32.02 -25.34 15.91
C LEU A 35 33.16 -24.33 16.12
N LEU A 36 32.84 -23.04 16.25
CA LEU A 36 33.82 -22.01 16.61
C LEU A 36 34.47 -22.32 17.97
N ALA A 37 33.67 -22.67 18.98
CA ALA A 37 34.17 -23.01 20.31
C ALA A 37 35.05 -24.29 20.31
N THR A 38 34.78 -25.24 19.42
CA THR A 38 35.64 -26.43 19.24
C THR A 38 36.93 -26.10 18.49
N ARG A 39 36.87 -25.26 17.45
CA ARG A 39 38.03 -24.93 16.61
C ARG A 39 38.97 -23.91 17.25
N GLN A 40 38.46 -23.10 18.18
CA GLN A 40 39.21 -22.11 18.95
C GLN A 40 38.87 -22.24 20.45
N PRO A 41 39.34 -23.30 21.13
CA PRO A 41 38.98 -23.60 22.52
C PRO A 41 39.49 -22.55 23.51
N ASP A 42 40.52 -21.80 23.14
CA ASP A 42 41.09 -20.72 23.95
C ASP A 42 40.30 -19.40 23.84
N TRP A 43 39.29 -19.33 22.97
CA TRP A 43 38.52 -18.11 22.73
C TRP A 43 37.27 -18.00 23.61
N THR A 44 37.05 -16.83 24.18
CA THR A 44 35.78 -16.50 24.85
C THR A 44 34.93 -15.58 23.96
N VAL A 45 33.94 -16.16 23.29
CA VAL A 45 32.99 -15.49 22.40
C VAL A 45 31.58 -15.93 22.76
N SER A 46 30.60 -15.02 22.76
CA SER A 46 29.19 -15.35 22.98
C SER A 46 28.45 -15.63 21.67
N GLU A 47 27.42 -16.47 21.69
CA GLU A 47 26.58 -16.74 20.51
C GLU A 47 25.98 -15.45 19.93
N LYS A 48 25.63 -14.50 20.80
CA LYS A 48 25.13 -13.17 20.40
C LYS A 48 26.17 -12.39 19.58
N ARG A 49 27.45 -12.44 19.97
CA ARG A 49 28.55 -11.80 19.22
C ARG A 49 28.81 -12.53 17.91
N THR A 50 28.81 -13.86 17.90
CA THR A 50 28.88 -14.67 16.67
C THR A 50 27.76 -14.33 15.69
N ARG A 51 26.52 -14.17 16.17
CA ARG A 51 25.37 -13.75 15.37
C ARG A 51 25.59 -12.37 14.76
N LYS A 52 26.03 -11.39 15.57
CA LYS A 52 26.27 -10.01 15.13
C LYS A 52 27.33 -9.94 14.01
N ILE A 53 28.41 -10.71 14.13
CA ILE A 53 29.48 -10.76 13.12
C ILE A 53 29.04 -11.48 11.84
N LEU A 54 28.31 -12.59 11.95
CA LEU A 54 27.73 -13.25 10.78
C LEU A 54 26.70 -12.36 10.07
N GLN A 55 25.92 -11.57 10.83
CA GLN A 55 24.97 -10.61 10.26
C GLN A 55 25.67 -9.46 9.54
N SER A 56 26.71 -8.86 10.14
CA SER A 56 27.47 -7.78 9.49
C SER A 56 28.24 -8.25 8.25
N ALA A 57 28.51 -9.56 8.15
CA ALA A 57 29.12 -10.18 6.98
C ALA A 57 28.10 -10.70 5.93
N GLY A 58 26.78 -10.59 6.18
CA GLY A 58 25.76 -11.14 5.28
C GLY A 58 25.67 -12.68 5.25
N LEU A 59 26.20 -13.35 6.27
CA LEU A 59 26.38 -14.80 6.35
C LEU A 59 25.39 -15.49 7.31
N VAL A 60 24.25 -14.85 7.60
CA VAL A 60 23.16 -15.51 8.32
C VAL A 60 22.21 -16.14 7.31
N LEU A 61 22.00 -17.45 7.46
CA LEU A 61 21.01 -18.18 6.68
C LEU A 61 19.62 -17.64 7.04
N THR A 62 19.00 -16.96 6.09
CA THR A 62 17.55 -16.76 6.08
C THR A 62 16.90 -18.13 5.94
N PRO A 63 15.87 -18.47 6.74
CA PRO A 63 15.25 -19.80 6.68
C PRO A 63 14.40 -19.96 5.40
N SER A 64 15.08 -20.22 4.30
CA SER A 64 14.55 -20.93 3.13
C SER A 64 15.56 -22.02 2.76
N SER A 65 15.02 -23.19 2.44
CA SER A 65 15.70 -24.44 2.08
C SER A 65 16.59 -25.11 3.15
N ALA A 66 15.96 -25.80 4.10
CA ALA A 66 16.50 -27.06 4.62
C ALA A 66 15.33 -27.99 4.96
N GLN A 67 15.26 -29.10 4.23
CA GLN A 67 14.33 -30.20 4.39
C GLN A 67 14.45 -30.81 5.80
N THR A 68 13.34 -31.02 6.48
CA THR A 68 13.24 -31.99 7.57
C THR A 68 12.35 -33.14 7.10
N VAL A 69 13.02 -34.25 6.78
CA VAL A 69 12.43 -35.58 6.70
C VAL A 69 12.16 -36.03 8.14
N GLY A 70 10.92 -36.37 8.48
CA GLY A 70 10.59 -36.98 9.77
C GLY A 70 9.23 -36.61 10.36
N ALA A 71 8.21 -37.37 9.97
CA ALA A 71 7.00 -37.73 10.72
C ALA A 71 6.22 -36.64 11.50
N GLY A 72 5.10 -36.23 10.90
CA GLY A 72 4.05 -35.44 11.54
C GLY A 72 3.08 -34.94 10.47
N GLN A 73 2.17 -35.82 10.02
CA GLN A 73 1.06 -35.44 9.15
C GLN A 73 0.15 -34.48 9.91
N ASP A 74 0.24 -33.18 9.60
CA ASP A 74 -0.90 -32.27 9.53
C ASP A 74 -0.49 -31.06 8.68
N GLY A 75 -1.19 -30.89 7.56
CA GLY A 75 -0.84 -29.95 6.49
C GLY A 75 -1.01 -28.49 6.88
N ALA A 76 0.07 -27.84 7.29
CA ALA A 76 0.18 -26.39 7.25
C ALA A 76 0.91 -25.98 5.97
N GLU A 77 0.16 -25.81 4.87
CA GLU A 77 0.62 -25.05 3.71
C GLU A 77 1.22 -23.72 4.19
N ARG A 78 2.46 -23.39 3.78
CA ARG A 78 2.96 -22.01 3.92
C ARG A 78 1.98 -21.11 3.17
N ARG A 79 1.09 -20.43 3.89
CA ARG A 79 0.10 -19.52 3.30
C ARG A 79 0.86 -18.45 2.51
N GLU A 80 0.77 -18.52 1.19
CA GLU A 80 1.26 -17.47 0.29
C GLU A 80 0.45 -16.21 0.60
N ILE A 81 1.09 -15.19 1.18
CA ILE A 81 0.42 -13.95 1.60
C ILE A 81 0.22 -13.08 0.36
N HIS A 82 -1.03 -12.80 0.01
CA HIS A 82 -1.44 -11.90 -1.07
C HIS A 82 -2.59 -11.00 -0.60
N PRO A 83 -2.79 -9.82 -1.21
CA PRO A 83 -3.96 -9.00 -0.96
C PRO A 83 -5.24 -9.80 -1.19
N SER A 84 -6.18 -9.69 -0.27
CA SER A 84 -7.51 -10.27 -0.41
C SER A 84 -8.52 -9.18 -0.79
N SER A 85 -9.46 -9.50 -1.66
CA SER A 85 -10.61 -8.65 -2.01
C SER A 85 -11.81 -9.54 -2.32
N HIS A 86 -13.02 -8.98 -2.29
CA HIS A 86 -14.22 -9.67 -2.73
C HIS A 86 -15.06 -8.79 -3.66
N VAL A 87 -15.91 -9.45 -4.45
CA VAL A 87 -16.87 -8.79 -5.33
C VAL A 87 -17.95 -8.15 -4.48
N ILE A 88 -18.34 -6.93 -4.84
CA ILE A 88 -19.49 -6.25 -4.23
C ILE A 88 -20.74 -6.86 -4.87
N GLU A 89 -21.48 -7.64 -4.10
CA GLU A 89 -22.72 -8.25 -4.59
C GLU A 89 -23.74 -7.17 -4.96
N GLY A 90 -24.33 -7.27 -6.15
CA GLY A 90 -25.32 -6.30 -6.63
C GLY A 90 -24.75 -4.94 -7.05
N LEU A 91 -23.43 -4.80 -7.22
CA LEU A 91 -22.84 -3.56 -7.76
C LEU A 91 -23.42 -3.24 -9.15
N ASP A 92 -24.17 -2.15 -9.24
CA ASP A 92 -24.70 -1.64 -10.50
C ASP A 92 -23.62 -0.93 -11.33
N VAL A 93 -22.86 -1.73 -12.08
CA VAL A 93 -21.78 -1.23 -12.97
C VAL A 93 -22.34 -0.31 -14.08
N ALA A 94 -23.60 -0.49 -14.47
CA ALA A 94 -24.24 0.28 -15.53
C ALA A 94 -24.39 1.78 -15.19
N LYS A 95 -24.24 2.16 -13.91
CA LYS A 95 -24.10 3.57 -13.47
C LYS A 95 -22.90 4.27 -14.12
N TRP A 96 -21.86 3.53 -14.49
CA TRP A 96 -20.66 4.06 -15.12
C TRP A 96 -20.56 3.64 -16.58
N THR A 97 -20.81 2.36 -16.88
CA THR A 97 -20.68 1.82 -18.24
C THR A 97 -21.34 0.46 -18.37
N LYS A 98 -21.73 0.10 -19.60
CA LYS A 98 -22.21 -1.25 -19.95
C LYS A 98 -21.12 -2.13 -20.57
N LYS A 99 -19.93 -1.57 -20.80
CA LYS A 99 -18.81 -2.18 -21.53
C LYS A 99 -17.94 -3.11 -20.69
N VAL A 100 -18.15 -3.15 -19.38
CA VAL A 100 -17.39 -4.02 -18.48
C VAL A 100 -18.30 -4.67 -17.45
N GLU A 101 -17.86 -5.80 -16.92
CA GLU A 101 -18.47 -6.49 -15.78
C GLU A 101 -17.42 -6.88 -14.75
N VAL A 102 -17.84 -7.03 -13.48
CA VAL A 102 -16.96 -7.50 -12.41
C VAL A 102 -16.88 -9.02 -12.45
N LYS A 103 -15.65 -9.55 -12.39
CA LYS A 103 -15.38 -10.98 -12.34
C LYS A 103 -14.44 -11.30 -11.18
N TYR A 104 -14.74 -12.37 -10.43
CA TYR A 104 -13.77 -12.96 -9.51
C TYR A 104 -12.92 -13.99 -10.25
N PHE A 105 -11.60 -13.86 -10.15
CA PHE A 105 -10.67 -14.75 -10.85
C PHE A 105 -10.24 -15.93 -9.98
N ASN A 106 -9.63 -15.64 -8.83
CA ASN A 106 -9.20 -16.63 -7.83
C ASN A 106 -8.67 -15.89 -6.60
N LYS A 107 -8.25 -16.64 -5.56
CA LYS A 107 -7.73 -16.07 -4.32
C LYS A 107 -6.52 -15.14 -4.53
N ARG A 108 -5.58 -15.52 -5.41
CA ARG A 108 -4.32 -14.80 -5.66
C ARG A 108 -4.51 -13.49 -6.43
N LYS A 109 -5.41 -13.49 -7.42
CA LYS A 109 -5.69 -12.33 -8.28
C LYS A 109 -6.85 -11.46 -7.77
N GLY A 110 -7.77 -12.06 -7.01
CA GLY A 110 -8.96 -11.39 -6.51
C GLY A 110 -9.99 -11.10 -7.60
N LYS A 111 -10.67 -9.97 -7.45
CA LYS A 111 -11.62 -9.43 -8.42
C LYS A 111 -10.93 -8.67 -9.55
N GLY A 112 -11.60 -8.56 -10.69
CA GLY A 112 -11.15 -7.83 -11.87
C GLY A 112 -12.33 -7.29 -12.67
N LEU A 113 -12.05 -6.55 -13.73
CA LEU A 113 -13.04 -6.12 -14.73
C LEU A 113 -12.78 -6.79 -16.07
N VAL A 114 -13.83 -7.25 -16.73
CA VAL A 114 -13.76 -7.89 -18.05
C VAL A 114 -14.63 -7.11 -19.04
N ALA A 115 -14.15 -6.92 -20.27
CA ALA A 115 -14.91 -6.30 -21.33
C ALA A 115 -16.09 -7.19 -21.75
N THR A 116 -17.29 -6.61 -21.85
CA THR A 116 -18.52 -7.31 -22.27
C THR A 116 -18.80 -7.15 -23.76
N GLU A 117 -18.19 -6.13 -24.38
CA GLU A 117 -18.26 -5.82 -25.80
C GLU A 117 -16.92 -5.25 -26.26
N LYS A 118 -16.77 -5.05 -27.57
CA LYS A 118 -15.54 -4.49 -28.16
C LYS A 118 -15.38 -3.02 -27.75
N ILE A 119 -14.15 -2.65 -27.39
CA ILE A 119 -13.78 -1.28 -26.99
C ILE A 119 -12.69 -0.79 -27.95
N SER A 120 -12.91 0.37 -28.56
CA SER A 120 -11.98 0.93 -29.54
C SER A 120 -10.80 1.63 -28.86
N GLU A 121 -9.64 1.68 -29.50
CA GLU A 121 -8.52 2.50 -29.03
C GLU A 121 -8.93 3.97 -28.88
N GLY A 122 -8.51 4.62 -27.79
CA GLY A 122 -8.84 6.01 -27.48
C GLY A 122 -10.25 6.21 -26.91
N GLU A 123 -11.08 5.17 -26.86
CA GLU A 123 -12.43 5.26 -26.32
C GLU A 123 -12.40 5.49 -24.80
N THR A 124 -13.23 6.42 -24.31
CA THR A 124 -13.49 6.56 -22.87
C THR A 124 -14.53 5.54 -22.46
N ILE A 125 -14.09 4.50 -21.73
CA ILE A 125 -14.92 3.38 -21.28
C ILE A 125 -15.89 3.83 -20.19
N TRP A 126 -15.40 4.61 -19.21
CA TRP A 126 -16.23 5.30 -18.21
C TRP A 126 -15.53 6.51 -17.60
N LYS A 127 -16.31 7.31 -16.87
CA LYS A 127 -15.83 8.40 -16.02
C LYS A 127 -16.33 8.19 -14.60
N GLU A 128 -15.51 8.51 -13.60
CA GLU A 128 -15.85 8.23 -12.21
C GLU A 128 -15.40 9.35 -11.28
N ASP A 129 -16.33 9.82 -10.44
CA ASP A 129 -16.04 10.71 -9.32
C ASP A 129 -15.56 9.90 -8.11
N PRO A 130 -14.64 10.42 -7.29
CA PRO A 130 -14.06 9.67 -6.20
C PRO A 130 -15.07 9.40 -5.08
N PHE A 131 -15.00 8.20 -4.52
CA PHE A 131 -15.62 7.84 -3.25
C PHE A 131 -15.06 8.70 -2.10
N ILE A 132 -13.74 8.77 -1.97
CA ILE A 132 -13.08 9.78 -1.14
C ILE A 132 -11.92 10.38 -1.89
N LEU A 133 -11.56 11.60 -1.52
CA LEU A 133 -10.40 12.30 -2.05
C LEU A 133 -9.50 12.70 -0.88
N ALA A 134 -8.32 12.08 -0.83
CA ALA A 134 -7.21 12.53 -0.01
C ALA A 134 -6.19 13.16 -0.95
N PRO A 135 -6.29 14.46 -1.26
CA PRO A 135 -5.45 15.08 -2.27
C PRO A 135 -3.96 15.00 -1.93
N GLU A 136 -3.15 15.02 -2.97
CA GLU A 136 -1.70 15.22 -2.88
C GLU A 136 -1.38 16.47 -2.05
N TRP A 137 -0.22 16.48 -1.39
CA TRP A 137 0.10 17.49 -0.38
C TRP A 137 0.10 18.92 -0.90
N ASN A 138 0.50 19.14 -2.16
CA ASN A 138 0.41 20.46 -2.79
C ASN A 138 -1.04 20.95 -2.90
N LEU A 139 -1.98 20.07 -3.26
CA LEU A 139 -3.40 20.40 -3.34
C LEU A 139 -4.02 20.51 -1.94
N TYR A 140 -3.62 19.66 -1.00
CA TYR A 140 -4.00 19.76 0.41
C TYR A 140 -3.60 21.12 1.00
N ASP A 141 -2.37 21.58 0.75
CA ASP A 141 -1.89 22.86 1.24
C ASP A 141 -2.71 24.03 0.66
N LEU A 142 -3.13 23.93 -0.61
CA LEU A 142 -4.08 24.88 -1.19
C LEU A 142 -5.46 24.82 -0.52
N GLN A 143 -5.97 23.66 -0.13
CA GLN A 143 -7.23 23.55 0.61
C GLN A 143 -7.12 24.21 2.01
N ILE A 144 -6.01 23.98 2.72
CA ILE A 144 -5.76 24.59 4.04
C ILE A 144 -5.53 26.10 3.93
N ALA A 145 -4.95 26.58 2.83
CA ALA A 145 -4.85 27.99 2.51
C ALA A 145 -6.16 28.61 1.98
N SER A 146 -7.28 27.88 1.97
CA SER A 146 -8.58 28.34 1.43
C SER A 146 -8.53 28.74 -0.06
N ARG A 147 -7.60 28.15 -0.82
CA ARG A 147 -7.36 28.39 -2.26
C ARG A 147 -7.82 27.23 -3.15
N ALA A 148 -8.22 26.10 -2.60
CA ALA A 148 -8.82 24.99 -3.32
C ALA A 148 -10.10 24.51 -2.62
N CYS A 149 -11.01 23.93 -3.40
CA CYS A 149 -12.23 23.33 -2.89
C CYS A 149 -11.90 22.18 -1.93
N MET A 150 -12.45 22.22 -0.71
CA MET A 150 -12.23 21.19 0.31
C MET A 150 -12.83 19.83 -0.07
N HIS A 151 -13.75 19.79 -1.04
CA HIS A 151 -14.38 18.54 -1.50
C HIS A 151 -13.71 17.94 -2.74
N CYS A 152 -13.55 18.73 -3.81
CA CYS A 152 -13.08 18.24 -5.11
C CYS A 152 -11.66 18.72 -5.50
N SER A 153 -10.98 19.43 -4.59
CA SER A 153 -9.62 19.98 -4.78
C SER A 153 -9.44 20.96 -5.94
N THR A 154 -10.52 21.34 -6.63
CA THR A 154 -10.49 22.35 -7.70
C THR A 154 -10.00 23.69 -7.15
N PRO A 155 -8.92 24.28 -7.69
CA PRO A 155 -8.46 25.62 -7.33
C PRO A 155 -9.61 26.62 -7.43
N LEU A 156 -9.79 27.38 -6.37
CA LEU A 156 -10.84 28.38 -6.29
C LEU A 156 -10.39 29.63 -7.01
N LYS A 157 -11.30 30.15 -7.83
CA LYS A 157 -11.19 31.48 -8.44
C LYS A 157 -12.16 32.40 -7.71
N ASP A 158 -11.98 33.71 -7.88
CA ASP A 158 -12.97 34.68 -7.41
C ASP A 158 -14.28 34.47 -8.17
N SER A 159 -15.27 33.93 -7.46
CA SER A 159 -16.58 33.58 -8.00
C SER A 159 -17.62 33.60 -6.89
N VAL A 160 -18.81 34.13 -7.21
CA VAL A 160 -19.97 34.19 -6.31
C VAL A 160 -20.51 32.81 -5.92
N LEU A 161 -20.11 31.76 -6.65
CA LEU A 161 -20.52 30.38 -6.36
C LEU A 161 -19.72 29.77 -5.20
N VAL A 162 -18.57 30.35 -4.87
CA VAL A 162 -17.70 29.83 -3.81
C VAL A 162 -18.34 30.09 -2.45
N VAL A 163 -18.55 29.03 -1.67
CA VAL A 163 -19.14 29.10 -0.33
C VAL A 163 -18.14 28.65 0.73
N THR A 164 -18.14 29.32 1.87
CA THR A 164 -17.32 28.95 3.03
C THR A 164 -18.02 27.89 3.88
N CYS A 165 -17.26 27.17 4.70
CA CYS A 165 -17.83 26.28 5.71
C CYS A 165 -18.81 27.05 6.63
N PRO A 166 -20.08 26.63 6.74
CA PRO A 166 -21.07 27.31 7.60
C PRO A 166 -20.76 27.24 9.09
N ALA A 167 -19.93 26.28 9.52
CA ALA A 167 -19.50 26.14 10.91
C ALA A 167 -18.28 27.03 11.25
N SER A 168 -17.66 27.66 10.25
CA SER A 168 -16.53 28.55 10.47
C SER A 168 -17.00 29.82 11.17
N SER A 169 -16.29 30.22 12.22
CA SER A 169 -16.52 31.49 12.93
C SER A 169 -15.19 32.11 13.36
N SER A 170 -15.21 33.35 13.84
CA SER A 170 -14.00 34.00 14.39
C SER A 170 -13.42 33.26 15.60
N LYS A 171 -14.25 32.56 16.38
CA LYS A 171 -13.82 31.76 17.55
C LYS A 171 -13.36 30.36 17.17
N THR A 172 -13.90 29.80 16.10
CA THR A 172 -13.63 28.44 15.63
C THR A 172 -13.43 28.46 14.11
N PRO A 173 -12.28 28.94 13.62
CA PRO A 173 -12.05 29.09 12.21
C PRO A 173 -11.93 27.73 11.51
N CYS A 174 -12.47 27.65 10.30
CA CYS A 174 -12.30 26.52 9.40
C CYS A 174 -11.86 27.04 8.02
N PRO A 175 -10.76 26.51 7.43
CA PRO A 175 -10.27 26.97 6.13
C PRO A 175 -11.11 26.46 4.95
N ALA A 176 -12.07 25.55 5.20
CA ALA A 176 -12.81 24.91 4.13
C ALA A 176 -13.66 25.91 3.34
N ARG A 177 -13.42 25.93 2.03
CA ARG A 177 -14.24 26.58 1.02
C ARG A 177 -14.63 25.55 -0.03
N PHE A 178 -15.76 25.76 -0.69
CA PHE A 178 -16.32 24.86 -1.68
C PHE A 178 -16.63 25.63 -2.95
N CYS A 179 -16.31 25.07 -4.12
CA CYS A 179 -16.49 25.76 -5.41
C CYS A 179 -17.97 26.00 -5.76
N SER A 180 -18.90 25.30 -5.10
CA SER A 180 -20.34 25.42 -5.28
C SER A 180 -21.10 24.92 -4.06
N ARG A 181 -22.39 25.27 -3.96
CA ARG A 181 -23.32 24.67 -2.98
C ARG A 181 -23.43 23.15 -3.11
N LEU A 182 -23.27 22.61 -4.33
CA LEU A 182 -23.25 21.17 -4.56
C LEU A 182 -22.04 20.51 -3.88
N CYS A 183 -20.84 21.09 -4.01
CA CYS A 183 -19.66 20.59 -3.31
C CYS A 183 -19.78 20.71 -1.79
N LEU A 184 -20.35 21.82 -1.29
CA LEU A 184 -20.66 21.94 0.15
C LEU A 184 -21.60 20.82 0.60
N SER A 185 -22.70 20.59 -0.13
CA SER A 185 -23.66 19.53 0.18
C SER A 185 -23.02 18.14 0.13
N ARG A 186 -22.25 17.82 -0.90
CA ARG A 186 -21.57 16.52 -1.02
C ARG A 186 -20.52 16.30 0.08
N SER A 187 -19.89 17.38 0.54
CA SER A 187 -18.93 17.32 1.64
C SER A 187 -19.56 17.00 3.00
N SER A 188 -20.90 17.05 3.17
CA SER A 188 -21.57 16.74 4.44
C SER A 188 -21.31 15.32 4.93
N ARG A 189 -20.88 14.43 4.02
CA ARG A 189 -20.50 13.05 4.31
C ARG A 189 -19.09 12.92 4.89
N THR A 190 -18.21 13.91 4.77
CA THR A 190 -16.83 13.78 5.28
C THR A 190 -16.41 14.97 6.12
N HIS A 191 -16.64 16.17 5.60
CA HIS A 191 -16.13 17.40 6.17
C HIS A 191 -16.49 17.61 7.65
N PRO A 192 -17.72 17.35 8.14
CA PRO A 192 -18.06 17.62 9.54
C PRO A 192 -17.12 16.96 10.56
N LEU A 193 -16.73 15.70 10.33
CA LEU A 193 -15.79 14.98 11.21
C LEU A 193 -14.33 15.40 11.03
N LEU A 194 -13.98 16.07 9.93
CA LEU A 194 -12.63 16.57 9.65
C LEU A 194 -12.53 18.10 9.77
N CYS A 195 -13.61 18.75 10.19
CA CYS A 195 -13.72 20.20 10.27
C CYS A 195 -13.17 20.67 11.61
N ALA A 196 -12.10 21.47 11.61
CA ALA A 196 -11.52 22.02 12.85
C ALA A 196 -12.53 22.78 13.74
N ALA A 197 -13.57 23.37 13.14
CA ALA A 197 -14.61 24.06 13.90
C ALA A 197 -15.59 23.09 14.59
N GLN A 198 -16.01 22.04 13.88
CA GLN A 198 -17.01 21.07 14.36
C GLN A 198 -16.40 19.91 15.13
N ASN A 199 -15.25 19.39 14.71
CA ASN A 199 -14.48 18.34 15.36
C ASN A 199 -12.99 18.73 15.48
N PRO A 200 -12.63 19.60 16.44
CA PRO A 200 -11.24 20.01 16.64
C PRO A 200 -10.27 18.86 16.96
N ALA A 201 -10.76 17.75 17.53
CA ALA A 201 -9.96 16.57 17.83
C ALA A 201 -9.38 15.88 16.58
N SER A 202 -9.93 16.16 15.38
CA SER A 202 -9.37 15.69 14.11
C SER A 202 -8.12 16.45 13.66
N ALA A 203 -7.91 17.69 14.12
CA ALA A 203 -6.84 18.54 13.63
C ALA A 203 -5.42 17.98 13.93
N PRO A 204 -5.13 17.43 15.13
CA PRO A 204 -3.83 16.80 15.39
C PRO A 204 -3.51 15.62 14.47
N LEU A 205 -4.51 14.79 14.13
CA LEU A 205 -4.37 13.67 13.20
C LEU A 205 -4.01 14.17 11.80
N LEU A 206 -4.77 15.14 11.27
CA LEU A 206 -4.53 15.69 9.93
C LEU A 206 -3.18 16.39 9.84
N ALA A 207 -2.81 17.17 10.85
CA ALA A 207 -1.50 17.81 10.93
C ALA A 207 -0.36 16.78 11.02
N PHE A 208 -0.58 15.66 11.71
CA PHE A 208 0.39 14.57 11.76
C PHE A 208 0.54 13.89 10.40
N ALA A 209 -0.56 13.56 9.72
CA ALA A 209 -0.54 12.98 8.38
C ALA A 209 0.20 13.88 7.39
N ARG A 210 -0.07 15.20 7.41
CA ARG A 210 0.62 16.18 6.54
C ARG A 210 2.11 16.27 6.83
N ARG A 211 2.52 16.35 8.10
CA ARG A 211 3.95 16.45 8.47
C ARG A 211 4.74 15.19 8.12
N ALA A 212 4.11 14.02 8.23
CA ALA A 212 4.70 12.75 7.85
C ALA A 212 4.53 12.43 6.36
N GLU A 213 3.86 13.30 5.60
CA GLU A 213 3.48 13.11 4.20
C GLU A 213 2.79 11.76 3.93
N TRP A 214 2.02 11.29 4.90
CA TRP A 214 1.46 9.95 4.90
C TRP A 214 0.05 9.88 4.28
N MET A 215 0.01 9.68 2.95
CA MET A 215 -1.23 9.67 2.17
C MET A 215 -2.25 8.63 2.65
N ALA A 216 -1.81 7.42 2.99
CA ALA A 216 -2.69 6.36 3.47
C ALA A 216 -3.42 6.74 4.76
N LEU A 217 -2.75 7.45 5.68
CA LEU A 217 -3.38 7.93 6.92
C LEU A 217 -4.42 9.02 6.63
N HIS A 218 -4.12 9.92 5.69
CA HIS A 218 -5.06 10.95 5.26
C HIS A 218 -6.30 10.33 4.60
N ALA A 219 -6.11 9.39 3.67
CA ALA A 219 -7.21 8.67 3.04
C ALA A 219 -8.03 7.85 4.02
N LEU A 220 -7.39 7.22 5.00
CA LEU A 220 -8.10 6.49 6.05
C LEU A 220 -8.98 7.45 6.86
N ALA A 221 -8.47 8.63 7.23
CA ALA A 221 -9.27 9.65 7.91
C ALA A 221 -10.48 10.10 7.07
N GLN A 222 -10.32 10.29 5.75
CA GLN A 222 -11.41 10.64 4.83
C GLN A 222 -12.44 9.50 4.72
N CYS A 223 -11.99 8.25 4.57
CA CYS A 223 -12.82 7.07 4.48
C CYS A 223 -13.64 6.85 5.76
N THR A 224 -12.99 6.95 6.92
CA THR A 224 -13.64 6.81 8.22
C THR A 224 -14.67 7.90 8.43
N ALA A 225 -14.33 9.16 8.12
CA ALA A 225 -15.28 10.25 8.20
C ALA A 225 -16.52 9.96 7.32
N ARG A 226 -16.31 9.46 6.08
CA ARG A 226 -17.39 9.06 5.17
C ARG A 226 -18.33 8.02 5.79
N VAL A 227 -17.77 6.87 6.19
CA VAL A 227 -18.56 5.76 6.74
C VAL A 227 -19.31 6.16 8.00
N LEU A 228 -18.65 6.91 8.90
CA LEU A 228 -19.29 7.34 10.14
C LEU A 228 -20.42 8.34 9.87
N MET A 229 -20.21 9.34 9.00
CA MET A 229 -21.28 10.31 8.71
C MET A 229 -22.46 9.67 7.97
N THR A 230 -22.21 8.80 6.98
CA THR A 230 -23.32 8.10 6.30
C THR A 230 -24.09 7.21 7.26
N CYS A 231 -23.40 6.49 8.16
CA CYS A 231 -24.06 5.72 9.23
C CYS A 231 -24.99 6.58 10.11
N GLN A 232 -24.65 7.86 10.31
CA GLN A 232 -25.47 8.77 11.11
C GLN A 232 -26.63 9.38 10.30
N GLN A 233 -26.44 9.60 9.00
CA GLN A 233 -27.34 10.39 8.14
C GLN A 233 -28.30 9.56 7.29
N ASP A 234 -27.83 8.45 6.71
CA ASP A 234 -28.51 7.70 5.65
C ASP A 234 -28.08 6.22 5.68
N GLU A 235 -28.97 5.35 6.16
CA GLU A 235 -28.69 3.92 6.35
C GLU A 235 -28.44 3.18 5.02
N ALA A 236 -29.15 3.54 3.95
CA ALA A 236 -28.98 2.90 2.64
C ALA A 236 -27.63 3.29 2.03
N ALA A 237 -27.29 4.60 2.07
CA ALA A 237 -25.98 5.05 1.63
C ALA A 237 -24.84 4.49 2.48
N TRP A 238 -25.07 4.26 3.78
CA TRP A 238 -24.11 3.60 4.64
C TRP A 238 -23.89 2.14 4.24
N GLN A 239 -24.93 1.38 3.92
CA GLN A 239 -24.80 -0.02 3.48
C GLN A 239 -23.95 -0.11 2.21
N ASP A 240 -24.22 0.75 1.22
CA ASP A 240 -23.44 0.82 -0.02
C ASP A 240 -21.97 1.18 0.26
N ASP A 241 -21.73 2.22 1.07
CA ASP A 241 -20.38 2.66 1.44
C ASP A 241 -19.63 1.58 2.24
N TRP A 242 -20.33 0.89 3.14
CA TRP A 242 -19.78 -0.15 4.01
C TRP A 242 -19.37 -1.38 3.21
N GLU A 243 -20.22 -1.85 2.31
CA GLU A 243 -19.93 -2.98 1.45
C GLU A 243 -18.74 -2.67 0.53
N PHE A 244 -18.71 -1.47 -0.05
CA PHE A 244 -17.56 -1.03 -0.84
C PHE A 244 -16.25 -1.06 -0.03
N VAL A 245 -16.22 -0.48 1.16
CA VAL A 245 -15.00 -0.40 1.98
C VAL A 245 -14.49 -1.78 2.39
N ARG A 246 -15.39 -2.74 2.66
CA ARG A 246 -15.00 -4.12 3.00
C ARG A 246 -14.49 -4.88 1.78
N ALA A 247 -15.00 -4.58 0.59
CA ALA A 247 -14.65 -5.25 -0.66
C ALA A 247 -13.29 -4.86 -1.25
N LEU A 248 -12.70 -3.75 -0.79
CA LEU A 248 -11.40 -3.25 -1.25
C LEU A 248 -10.26 -4.25 -0.99
N ALA A 249 -9.22 -4.20 -1.82
CA ALA A 249 -8.02 -5.00 -1.61
C ALA A 249 -7.37 -4.67 -0.27
N GLN A 250 -7.08 -5.69 0.54
CA GLN A 250 -6.53 -5.50 1.87
C GLN A 250 -5.33 -6.41 2.12
N LEU A 251 -4.30 -5.80 2.68
CA LEU A 251 -3.11 -6.43 3.21
C LEU A 251 -2.55 -5.51 4.30
N GLY A 252 -2.44 -5.99 5.53
CA GLY A 252 -2.06 -5.16 6.67
C GLY A 252 -0.62 -4.64 6.58
N MET A 253 -0.33 -3.57 7.32
CA MET A 253 0.99 -2.93 7.29
C MET A 253 2.12 -3.85 7.80
N GLU A 254 1.85 -4.75 8.74
CA GLU A 254 2.83 -5.73 9.24
C GLU A 254 3.14 -6.79 8.18
N GLU A 255 2.12 -7.31 7.48
CA GLU A 255 2.31 -8.24 6.37
C GLU A 255 3.05 -7.58 5.21
N ARG A 256 2.68 -6.33 4.89
CA ARG A 256 3.42 -5.54 3.90
C ARG A 256 4.86 -5.37 4.34
N ALA A 257 5.14 -5.01 5.59
CA ALA A 257 6.51 -4.79 6.05
C ALA A 257 7.42 -6.03 6.00
N LYS A 258 6.83 -7.24 5.98
CA LYS A 258 7.57 -8.50 5.76
C LYS A 258 7.95 -8.74 4.30
N GLY A 259 7.37 -8.01 3.36
CA GLY A 259 7.66 -8.10 1.93
C GLY A 259 9.02 -7.50 1.55
N ALA A 260 9.53 -7.89 0.39
CA ALA A 260 10.84 -7.46 -0.11
C ALA A 260 10.98 -5.94 -0.33
N TRP A 261 9.87 -5.20 -0.42
CA TRP A 261 9.86 -3.76 -0.71
C TRP A 261 10.46 -2.89 0.40
N MET A 262 10.42 -3.34 1.67
CA MET A 262 11.07 -2.61 2.76
C MET A 262 12.61 -2.64 2.66
N LYS A 263 13.19 -3.40 1.72
CA LYS A 263 14.65 -3.51 1.52
C LYS A 263 15.42 -3.77 2.83
N GLY A 264 14.83 -4.54 3.75
CA GLY A 264 15.39 -4.84 5.07
C GLY A 264 15.28 -3.73 6.13
N ARG A 265 14.55 -2.64 5.87
CA ARG A 265 14.22 -1.62 6.88
C ARG A 265 13.14 -2.14 7.82
N GLU A 266 13.27 -1.88 9.12
CA GLU A 266 12.21 -2.20 10.07
C GLU A 266 11.05 -1.20 9.95
N PRO A 267 9.79 -1.66 10.09
CA PRO A 267 8.65 -0.76 10.12
C PRO A 267 8.68 0.13 11.36
N ASP A 268 8.39 1.42 11.19
CA ASP A 268 8.29 2.40 12.28
C ASP A 268 6.97 2.25 13.05
N ARG A 269 6.95 1.25 13.93
CA ARG A 269 5.79 0.91 14.76
C ARG A 269 5.43 2.00 15.75
N GLU A 270 6.38 2.83 16.18
CA GLU A 270 6.09 3.92 17.12
C GLU A 270 5.31 5.05 16.43
N THR A 271 5.65 5.36 15.18
CA THR A 271 4.85 6.25 14.33
C THR A 271 3.44 5.70 14.13
N TRP A 272 3.28 4.38 13.91
CA TRP A 272 1.96 3.76 13.75
C TRP A 272 1.11 3.84 15.03
N LYS A 273 1.67 3.51 16.20
CA LYS A 273 0.99 3.65 17.50
C LYS A 273 0.61 5.09 17.80
N LYS A 274 1.47 6.06 17.44
CA LYS A 274 1.15 7.47 17.58
C LYS A 274 -0.01 7.88 16.68
N ALA A 275 0.00 7.47 15.41
CA ALA A 275 -1.08 7.71 14.46
C ALA A 275 -2.40 7.11 14.95
N PHE A 276 -2.39 5.87 15.44
CA PHE A 276 -3.58 5.21 15.98
C PHE A 276 -4.19 5.96 17.16
N ARG A 277 -3.36 6.43 18.11
CA ARG A 277 -3.85 7.25 19.24
C ARG A 277 -4.55 8.53 18.77
N LEU A 278 -3.93 9.26 17.83
CA LEU A 278 -4.52 10.47 17.25
C LEU A 278 -5.81 10.15 16.48
N TYR A 279 -5.85 9.00 15.81
CA TYR A 279 -6.99 8.54 15.04
C TYR A 279 -8.19 8.20 15.94
N VAL A 280 -7.98 7.47 17.04
CA VAL A 280 -9.03 7.17 18.02
C VAL A 280 -9.53 8.46 18.68
N GLN A 281 -8.63 9.39 19.02
CA GLN A 281 -9.00 10.70 19.56
C GLN A 281 -9.86 11.52 18.60
N ALA A 282 -9.56 11.46 17.29
CA ALA A 282 -10.30 12.20 16.28
C ALA A 282 -11.74 11.72 16.11
N PHE A 283 -11.99 10.41 16.20
CA PHE A 283 -13.27 9.84 15.73
C PHE A 283 -14.07 9.07 16.80
N ARG A 284 -13.51 8.81 17.98
CA ARG A 284 -14.19 8.01 19.01
C ARG A 284 -14.03 8.58 20.41
N GLU A 285 -12.81 8.79 20.86
CA GLU A 285 -12.49 9.13 22.26
C GLU A 285 -11.58 10.37 22.36
N PRO A 286 -12.09 11.58 22.07
CA PRO A 286 -11.35 12.82 22.31
C PRO A 286 -10.94 12.97 23.78
N LEU A 287 -9.81 13.63 24.04
CA LEU A 287 -9.30 13.81 25.40
C LEU A 287 -10.08 14.87 26.19
N GLY A 288 -10.47 15.98 25.53
CA GLY A 288 -11.14 17.09 26.21
C GLY A 288 -12.66 16.95 26.26
N ALA A 289 -13.29 17.29 27.39
CA ALA A 289 -14.75 17.24 27.55
C ALA A 289 -15.52 18.07 26.50
N ALA A 290 -14.99 19.23 26.11
CA ALA A 290 -15.58 20.07 25.06
C ALA A 290 -15.51 19.39 23.67
N GLU A 291 -14.43 18.67 23.39
CA GLU A 291 -14.24 17.92 22.14
C GLU A 291 -15.14 16.69 22.10
N GLN A 292 -15.27 15.98 23.22
CA GLN A 292 -16.22 14.88 23.39
C GLN A 292 -17.66 15.33 23.11
N GLN A 293 -18.07 16.46 23.69
CA GLN A 293 -19.40 17.03 23.41
C GLN A 293 -19.60 17.40 21.94
N LYS A 294 -18.57 17.96 21.29
CA LYS A 294 -18.61 18.30 19.87
C LYS A 294 -18.75 17.05 18.99
N LEU A 295 -17.95 16.01 19.26
CA LEU A 295 -18.03 14.74 18.54
C LEU A 295 -19.39 14.06 18.73
N ALA A 296 -19.93 14.04 19.95
CA ALA A 296 -21.25 13.47 20.26
C ALA A 296 -22.40 14.17 19.50
N ARG A 297 -22.26 15.47 19.16
CA ARG A 297 -23.25 16.17 18.33
C ARG A 297 -23.25 15.73 16.87
N LEU A 298 -22.11 15.25 16.37
CA LEU A 298 -21.93 14.69 15.03
C LEU A 298 -22.34 13.22 14.98
N LEU A 299 -21.94 12.44 15.99
CA LEU A 299 -22.22 11.01 16.14
C LEU A 299 -23.33 10.78 17.17
N ARG A 300 -24.56 11.18 16.82
CA ARG A 300 -25.71 11.17 17.74
C ARG A 300 -26.18 9.76 18.09
N LYS A 301 -26.10 8.83 17.14
CA LYS A 301 -26.42 7.42 17.33
C LYS A 301 -25.14 6.69 17.75
N PRO A 302 -25.20 5.73 18.71
CA PRO A 302 -24.08 4.86 19.01
C PRO A 302 -23.53 4.20 17.74
N LEU A 303 -22.20 4.08 17.65
CA LEU A 303 -21.58 3.39 16.53
C LEU A 303 -21.90 1.89 16.58
N LYS A 304 -22.17 1.31 15.41
CA LYS A 304 -22.37 -0.14 15.27
C LYS A 304 -21.09 -0.88 15.66
N GLN A 305 -21.23 -2.07 16.26
CA GLN A 305 -20.08 -2.85 16.72
C GLN A 305 -19.12 -3.20 15.57
N GLU A 306 -19.65 -3.54 14.41
CA GLU A 306 -18.84 -3.86 13.21
C GLU A 306 -17.97 -2.67 12.74
N ILE A 307 -18.43 -1.43 12.94
CA ILE A 307 -17.64 -0.22 12.65
C ILE A 307 -16.50 -0.10 13.67
N ILE A 308 -16.80 -0.40 14.93
CA ILE A 308 -15.81 -0.35 16.02
C ILE A 308 -14.70 -1.36 15.77
N ASP A 309 -15.06 -2.60 15.46
CA ASP A 309 -14.11 -3.69 15.24
C ASP A 309 -13.24 -3.43 14.00
N HIS A 310 -13.82 -2.83 12.94
CA HIS A 310 -13.13 -2.59 11.68
C HIS A 310 -12.22 -1.36 11.66
N PHE A 311 -12.47 -0.36 12.50
CA PHE A 311 -11.70 0.89 12.48
C PHE A 311 -10.94 1.21 13.77
N PHE A 312 -11.42 0.76 14.93
CA PHE A 312 -10.93 1.23 16.23
C PHE A 312 -10.19 0.17 17.04
N ASN A 313 -9.89 -0.99 16.44
CA ASN A 313 -8.84 -1.90 16.90
C ASN A 313 -7.51 -1.53 16.22
N TYR A 314 -6.38 -1.70 16.91
CA TYR A 314 -5.05 -1.38 16.36
C TYR A 314 -4.71 -2.18 15.09
N ASP A 315 -4.97 -3.49 15.08
CA ASP A 315 -4.71 -4.34 13.91
C ASP A 315 -5.63 -3.98 12.75
N ALA A 316 -6.89 -3.64 13.05
CA ALA A 316 -7.85 -3.17 12.06
C ALA A 316 -7.46 -1.80 11.48
N PHE A 317 -6.89 -0.91 12.29
CA PHE A 317 -6.32 0.35 11.84
C PHE A 317 -5.13 0.13 10.90
N LEU A 318 -4.21 -0.79 11.22
CA LEU A 318 -3.11 -1.16 10.32
C LEU A 318 -3.62 -1.79 9.03
N LEU A 319 -4.67 -2.62 9.09
CA LEU A 319 -5.33 -3.15 7.91
C LEU A 319 -5.97 -2.03 7.06
N GLY A 320 -6.59 -1.04 7.71
CA GLY A 320 -7.16 0.14 7.07
C GLY A 320 -6.09 0.96 6.33
N LEU A 321 -4.92 1.18 6.94
CA LEU A 321 -3.78 1.84 6.29
C LEU A 321 -3.29 1.06 5.07
N GLY A 322 -3.18 -0.25 5.20
CA GLY A 322 -2.79 -1.14 4.11
C GLY A 322 -3.80 -1.12 2.96
N ARG A 323 -5.11 -1.12 3.27
CA ARG A 323 -6.20 -0.98 2.31
C ARG A 323 -6.12 0.33 1.55
N MET A 324 -5.91 1.47 2.22
CA MET A 324 -5.74 2.75 1.53
C MET A 324 -4.53 2.71 0.61
N SER A 325 -3.42 2.16 1.09
CA SER A 325 -2.16 2.04 0.33
C SER A 325 -2.24 1.09 -0.87
N LEU A 326 -3.30 0.27 -1.00
CA LEU A 326 -3.50 -0.66 -2.13
C LEU A 326 -4.57 -0.19 -3.11
N ASN A 327 -5.38 0.82 -2.78
CA ASN A 327 -6.55 1.17 -3.60
C ASN A 327 -6.61 2.65 -3.97
N LEU A 328 -5.75 3.49 -3.38
CA LEU A 328 -5.63 4.88 -3.80
C LEU A 328 -5.00 4.95 -5.19
N GLU A 329 -5.66 5.70 -6.06
CA GLU A 329 -5.10 6.16 -7.33
C GLU A 329 -4.03 7.24 -7.03
N ALA A 330 -3.10 7.47 -7.97
CA ALA A 330 -1.93 8.32 -7.81
C ALA A 330 -2.23 9.75 -7.32
N HIS A 331 -3.37 10.34 -7.71
CA HIS A 331 -3.80 11.67 -7.27
C HIS A 331 -4.67 11.65 -6.00
N GLY A 332 -4.68 10.52 -5.29
CA GLY A 332 -5.27 10.38 -3.96
C GLY A 332 -6.79 10.16 -3.93
N GLY A 333 -7.38 9.85 -5.08
CA GLY A 333 -8.77 9.42 -5.18
C GLY A 333 -8.92 7.93 -4.91
N LEU A 334 -9.98 7.57 -4.18
CA LEU A 334 -10.46 6.20 -4.08
C LEU A 334 -11.77 6.09 -4.88
N TYR A 335 -11.92 5.05 -5.70
CA TYR A 335 -13.01 4.94 -6.68
C TYR A 335 -13.62 3.54 -6.61
N VAL A 336 -14.94 3.45 -6.79
CA VAL A 336 -15.69 2.20 -6.60
C VAL A 336 -15.41 1.21 -7.72
N LEU A 337 -15.59 1.62 -8.98
CA LEU A 337 -15.40 0.72 -10.10
C LEU A 337 -13.90 0.55 -10.41
N HIS A 338 -13.13 1.64 -10.42
CA HIS A 338 -11.69 1.59 -10.68
C HIS A 338 -10.90 0.71 -9.68
N SER A 339 -11.32 0.56 -8.41
CA SER A 339 -10.64 -0.35 -7.47
C SER A 339 -10.74 -1.84 -7.85
N HIS A 340 -11.49 -2.18 -8.89
CA HIS A 340 -11.57 -3.53 -9.45
C HIS A 340 -10.60 -3.75 -10.61
N VAL A 341 -9.88 -2.73 -11.08
CA VAL A 341 -8.96 -2.88 -12.22
C VAL A 341 -7.63 -3.45 -11.75
N ASN A 342 -7.15 -4.52 -12.37
CA ASN A 342 -5.88 -5.16 -12.02
C ASN A 342 -4.67 -4.54 -12.74
N HIS A 343 -3.49 -4.95 -12.31
CA HIS A 343 -2.21 -4.56 -12.91
C HIS A 343 -1.82 -5.43 -14.12
N SER A 344 -1.26 -4.78 -15.14
CA SER A 344 -0.36 -5.37 -16.15
C SER A 344 0.74 -4.38 -16.51
N CYS A 345 1.98 -4.86 -16.75
CA CYS A 345 3.06 -4.03 -17.31
C CYS A 345 2.85 -3.70 -18.80
N ALA A 346 1.87 -4.34 -19.45
CA ALA A 346 1.35 -4.01 -20.77
C ALA A 346 -0.16 -3.72 -20.65
N PRO A 347 -0.55 -2.57 -20.06
CA PRO A 347 -1.95 -2.29 -19.78
C PRO A 347 -2.71 -1.91 -21.06
N ASN A 348 -3.97 -2.31 -21.15
CA ASN A 348 -4.87 -1.95 -22.25
C ASN A 348 -5.72 -0.71 -21.95
N VAL A 349 -5.71 -0.20 -20.71
CA VAL A 349 -6.43 1.01 -20.30
C VAL A 349 -5.51 1.96 -19.53
N SER A 350 -5.82 3.25 -19.56
CA SER A 350 -5.19 4.28 -18.71
C SER A 350 -6.24 5.07 -17.94
N ALA A 351 -5.96 5.34 -16.66
CA ALA A 351 -6.70 6.30 -15.86
C ALA A 351 -6.13 7.70 -16.09
N ARG A 352 -6.99 8.67 -16.43
CA ARG A 352 -6.58 10.05 -16.76
C ARG A 352 -7.47 11.10 -16.10
N HIS A 353 -6.85 12.15 -15.59
CA HIS A 353 -7.51 13.35 -15.06
C HIS A 353 -7.61 14.43 -16.13
N LEU A 354 -8.64 14.33 -16.99
CA LEU A 354 -8.78 15.22 -18.16
C LEU A 354 -9.50 16.55 -17.85
N ASP A 355 -10.35 16.60 -16.82
CA ASP A 355 -11.10 17.82 -16.47
C ASP A 355 -10.33 18.64 -15.43
N GLN A 356 -9.46 19.52 -15.90
CA GLN A 356 -8.66 20.37 -15.01
C GLN A 356 -9.38 21.62 -14.50
N ARG A 357 -10.62 21.87 -14.92
CA ARG A 357 -11.34 23.12 -14.60
C ARG A 357 -12.36 22.93 -13.50
N ASN A 358 -13.11 21.83 -13.53
CA ASN A 358 -14.28 21.66 -12.67
C ASN A 358 -14.31 20.34 -11.93
N ALA A 359 -13.50 19.35 -12.33
CA ALA A 359 -13.51 18.01 -11.75
C ALA A 359 -12.10 17.40 -11.73
N LEU A 360 -11.15 18.08 -11.07
CA LEU A 360 -9.75 17.64 -11.02
C LEU A 360 -9.58 16.20 -10.52
N SER A 361 -10.44 15.77 -9.59
CA SER A 361 -10.38 14.44 -9.02
C SER A 361 -11.19 13.40 -9.80
N ARG A 362 -11.76 13.71 -10.96
CA ARG A 362 -12.50 12.74 -11.77
C ARG A 362 -11.53 11.99 -12.67
N ILE A 363 -11.61 10.66 -12.64
CA ILE A 363 -10.87 9.81 -13.57
C ILE A 363 -11.69 9.55 -14.83
N ASN A 364 -10.97 9.41 -15.94
CA ASN A 364 -11.46 8.96 -17.23
C ASN A 364 -10.67 7.71 -17.58
N MET A 365 -11.37 6.61 -17.82
CA MET A 365 -10.76 5.31 -18.10
C MET A 365 -10.77 5.11 -19.60
N ILE A 366 -9.58 5.20 -20.21
CA ILE A 366 -9.42 5.32 -21.66
C ILE A 366 -8.64 4.13 -22.20
N ALA A 367 -9.19 3.47 -23.21
CA ALA A 367 -8.54 2.37 -23.90
C ALA A 367 -7.27 2.84 -24.62
N ARG A 368 -6.16 2.15 -24.37
CA ARG A 368 -4.84 2.39 -24.99
C ARG A 368 -4.63 1.62 -26.29
N ARG A 369 -5.47 0.62 -26.51
CA ARG A 369 -5.54 -0.23 -27.69
C ARG A 369 -6.96 -0.77 -27.78
N GLU A 370 -7.28 -1.40 -28.90
CA GLU A 370 -8.49 -2.22 -29.02
C GLU A 370 -8.54 -3.30 -27.93
N VAL A 371 -9.73 -3.52 -27.35
CA VAL A 371 -9.98 -4.54 -26.33
C VAL A 371 -11.17 -5.39 -26.79
N GLU A 372 -10.95 -6.69 -26.94
CA GLU A 372 -11.98 -7.63 -27.37
C GLU A 372 -12.90 -8.06 -26.21
N PRO A 373 -14.15 -8.47 -26.49
CA PRO A 373 -15.04 -9.05 -25.48
C PRO A 373 -14.37 -10.24 -24.78
N GLY A 374 -14.49 -10.29 -23.45
CA GLY A 374 -13.85 -11.32 -22.62
C GLY A 374 -12.42 -11.01 -22.20
N GLU A 375 -11.77 -9.98 -22.76
CA GLU A 375 -10.48 -9.49 -22.25
C GLU A 375 -10.63 -8.78 -20.91
N GLU A 376 -9.68 -9.01 -20.01
CA GLU A 376 -9.61 -8.28 -18.76
C GLU A 376 -9.05 -6.87 -18.95
N ILE A 377 -9.61 -5.92 -18.20
CA ILE A 377 -9.17 -4.54 -18.16
C ILE A 377 -7.98 -4.41 -17.19
N PHE A 378 -6.88 -3.84 -17.69
CA PHE A 378 -5.67 -3.62 -16.93
C PHE A 378 -5.19 -2.17 -17.00
N ILE A 379 -4.74 -1.66 -15.85
CA ILE A 379 -3.88 -0.48 -15.75
C ILE A 379 -2.48 -0.90 -15.31
N THR A 380 -1.54 0.04 -15.25
CA THR A 380 -0.23 -0.19 -14.62
C THR A 380 -0.17 0.48 -13.26
N TYR A 381 0.39 -0.20 -12.26
CA TYR A 381 0.55 0.28 -10.88
C TYR A 381 1.96 0.84 -10.63
N VAL A 382 2.88 0.51 -11.54
CA VAL A 382 4.30 0.89 -11.50
C VAL A 382 4.66 1.59 -12.80
N ASN A 383 5.82 2.25 -12.85
CA ASN A 383 6.26 2.89 -14.09
C ASN A 383 6.58 1.83 -15.16
N PRO A 384 5.82 1.77 -16.28
CA PRO A 384 6.02 0.77 -17.32
C PRO A 384 7.30 1.00 -18.16
N GLU A 385 7.97 2.15 -18.02
CA GLU A 385 9.21 2.49 -18.71
C GLU A 385 10.43 1.84 -18.04
N LEU A 386 10.31 1.38 -16.80
CA LEU A 386 11.41 0.75 -16.07
C LEU A 386 11.72 -0.67 -16.61
N PRO A 387 12.96 -1.17 -16.46
CA PRO A 387 13.32 -2.55 -16.80
C PRO A 387 12.55 -3.60 -15.98
N VAL A 388 12.43 -4.83 -16.52
CA VAL A 388 11.61 -5.90 -15.91
C VAL A 388 11.93 -6.18 -14.45
N HIS A 389 13.20 -6.23 -14.08
CA HIS A 389 13.62 -6.50 -12.70
C HIS A 389 13.17 -5.39 -11.75
N GLN A 390 13.23 -4.13 -12.18
CA GLN A 390 12.82 -2.99 -11.37
C GLN A 390 11.29 -2.92 -11.25
N ARG A 391 10.54 -3.17 -12.33
CA ARG A 391 9.06 -3.28 -12.27
C ARG A 391 8.63 -4.41 -11.33
N ARG A 392 9.29 -5.56 -11.39
CA ARG A 392 9.02 -6.71 -10.50
C ARG A 392 9.40 -6.45 -9.05
N LEU A 393 10.35 -5.56 -8.79
CA LEU A 393 10.69 -5.11 -7.44
C LEU A 393 9.62 -4.14 -6.91
N GLU A 394 9.24 -3.13 -7.70
CA GLU A 394 8.24 -2.12 -7.30
C GLU A 394 6.85 -2.76 -7.09
N ILE A 395 6.47 -3.74 -7.91
CA ILE A 395 5.16 -4.39 -7.76
C ILE A 395 5.03 -5.20 -6.46
N GLN A 396 6.15 -5.56 -5.81
CA GLN A 396 6.12 -6.23 -4.50
C GLN A 396 5.48 -5.35 -3.41
N GLU A 397 5.50 -4.02 -3.57
CA GLU A 397 4.79 -3.10 -2.65
C GLU A 397 3.29 -3.37 -2.61
N TRP A 398 2.75 -3.93 -3.69
CA TRP A 398 1.35 -4.31 -3.84
C TRP A 398 1.06 -5.73 -3.34
N GLY A 399 2.08 -6.48 -2.89
CA GLY A 399 1.91 -7.80 -2.27
C GLY A 399 1.69 -8.95 -3.25
N PHE A 400 2.10 -8.83 -4.52
CA PHE A 400 2.02 -9.92 -5.49
C PHE A 400 3.15 -9.87 -6.53
N ASP A 401 3.39 -10.99 -7.21
CA ASP A 401 4.29 -11.08 -8.36
C ASP A 401 3.58 -10.85 -9.70
N CYS A 402 4.09 -9.92 -10.52
CA CYS A 402 3.58 -9.73 -11.87
C CYS A 402 4.05 -10.82 -12.83
N ASN A 403 3.09 -11.60 -13.37
CA ASN A 403 3.31 -12.63 -14.38
C ASN A 403 2.63 -12.29 -15.71
N CYS A 404 2.51 -11.00 -16.05
CA CYS A 404 1.96 -10.59 -17.35
C CYS A 404 2.89 -11.03 -18.50
N THR A 405 2.32 -11.16 -19.71
CA THR A 405 3.02 -11.60 -20.92
C THR A 405 4.34 -10.85 -21.13
N ARG A 406 4.33 -9.51 -21.05
CA ARG A 406 5.52 -8.67 -21.18
C ARG A 406 6.64 -9.03 -20.18
N CYS A 407 6.30 -9.21 -18.90
CA CYS A 407 7.31 -9.58 -17.89
C CYS A 407 7.88 -10.98 -18.13
N VAL A 408 7.05 -11.93 -18.56
CA VAL A 408 7.49 -13.29 -18.86
C VAL A 408 8.44 -13.31 -20.06
N GLU A 409 8.13 -12.56 -21.11
CA GLU A 409 8.96 -12.45 -22.32
C GLU A 409 10.28 -11.72 -22.03
N GLU A 410 10.25 -10.58 -21.35
CA GLU A 410 11.47 -9.81 -21.03
C GLU A 410 12.42 -10.60 -20.11
N LEU A 411 11.90 -11.38 -19.14
CA LEU A 411 12.74 -12.24 -18.29
C LEU A 411 13.40 -13.38 -19.08
N LYS A 412 12.66 -14.00 -20.00
CA LYS A 412 13.22 -15.04 -20.88
C LYS A 412 14.34 -14.46 -21.74
N ALA A 413 14.12 -13.29 -22.33
CA ALA A 413 15.14 -12.60 -23.12
C ALA A 413 16.40 -12.29 -22.30
N ALA A 414 16.24 -11.76 -21.08
CA ALA A 414 17.36 -11.44 -20.19
C ALA A 414 18.20 -12.67 -19.84
N SER A 415 17.57 -13.82 -19.56
CA SER A 415 18.28 -15.07 -19.25
C SER A 415 19.10 -15.62 -20.43
N HIS A 416 18.65 -15.39 -21.67
CA HIS A 416 19.39 -15.82 -22.85
C HIS A 416 20.66 -14.97 -23.07
N THR A 417 20.60 -13.66 -22.83
CA THR A 417 21.76 -12.76 -22.93
C THR A 417 22.86 -13.07 -21.90
N GLU A 418 22.50 -13.35 -20.65
CA GLU A 418 23.47 -13.72 -19.60
C GLU A 418 24.19 -15.04 -19.94
N HIS A 419 23.48 -16.01 -20.52
CA HIS A 419 24.07 -17.27 -20.97
C HIS A 419 24.96 -17.13 -22.21
N THR A 420 24.64 -16.24 -23.15
CA THR A 420 25.49 -16.01 -24.32
C THR A 420 26.74 -15.21 -24.01
N GLU A 421 26.69 -14.23 -23.09
CA GLU A 421 27.88 -13.49 -22.66
C GLU A 421 28.84 -14.40 -21.88
N SER A 422 28.33 -15.19 -20.93
CA SER A 422 29.13 -16.21 -20.23
C SER A 422 29.74 -17.22 -21.19
N GLY A 423 28.99 -17.69 -22.18
CA GLY A 423 29.49 -18.65 -23.17
C GLY A 423 30.52 -18.06 -24.13
N MET A 424 30.40 -16.78 -24.48
CA MET A 424 31.39 -16.07 -25.30
C MET A 424 32.67 -15.77 -24.53
N GLU A 425 32.57 -15.38 -23.25
CA GLU A 425 33.74 -15.17 -22.39
C GLU A 425 34.51 -16.48 -22.16
N ASP A 426 33.79 -17.60 -21.98
CA ASP A 426 34.39 -18.93 -21.89
C ASP A 426 35.10 -19.33 -23.20
N LEU A 427 34.46 -19.11 -24.35
CA LEU A 427 35.04 -19.41 -25.66
C LEU A 427 36.26 -18.52 -25.97
N GLU A 428 36.22 -17.23 -25.61
CA GLU A 428 37.33 -16.30 -25.77
C GLU A 428 38.52 -16.69 -24.86
N ARG A 429 38.24 -17.14 -23.64
CA ARG A 429 39.25 -17.65 -22.69
C ARG A 429 39.91 -18.93 -23.22
N GLU A 430 39.13 -19.85 -23.77
CA GLU A 430 39.62 -21.08 -24.41
C GLU A 430 40.46 -20.77 -25.67
N LEU A 431 40.03 -19.84 -26.51
CA LEU A 431 40.76 -19.42 -27.71
C LEU A 431 42.09 -18.73 -27.37
N LYS A 432 42.13 -17.85 -26.35
CA LYS A 432 43.37 -17.21 -25.88
C LYS A 432 44.35 -18.22 -25.30
N ALA A 433 43.85 -19.21 -24.55
CA ALA A 433 44.67 -20.30 -24.01
C ALA A 433 45.24 -21.22 -25.11
N GLY A 434 44.46 -21.50 -26.16
CA GLY A 434 44.89 -22.32 -27.30
C GLY A 434 45.87 -21.63 -28.24
N LEU A 435 45.84 -20.29 -28.32
CA LEU A 435 46.72 -19.50 -29.20
C LEU A 435 47.99 -18.97 -28.51
N GLY A 436 48.17 -19.22 -27.21
CA GLY A 436 49.38 -18.85 -26.48
C GLY A 436 49.61 -17.35 -26.33
N VAL A 437 48.55 -16.55 -26.49
CA VAL A 437 48.59 -15.09 -26.34
C VAL A 437 48.04 -14.75 -24.95
N MET A 438 48.92 -14.62 -23.97
CA MET A 438 48.60 -13.97 -22.69
C MET A 438 48.87 -12.48 -22.75
#